data_AF-A0A8H4ABU9-F1
#
_entry.id   AF-A0A8H4ABU9-F1
#
_cell.length_a   1.000
_cell.length_b   1.000
_cell.length_c   1.000
_cell.angle_alpha   90.00
_cell.angle_beta   90.00
_cell.angle_gamma   90.00
#
_symmetry.space_group_name_H-M   'P 1'
#
loop_
_entity.id
_entity.type
_entity.pdbx_description
1 polymer ?
#
loop_
_entity_poly.entity_id
_entity_poly.type
_entity_poly.pdbx_seq_one_letter_code
_entity_poly.pdbx_strand_id
1 'polypeptide(L)'
;MIDKLSDNTINLDDLDQHNKIEHDVSLTRKDFYFGDNHTIDPELVDLLLVQNIDVKINKESFAKIHWIRYNNSKEFNPILSYAIKQKLLSAGESILLLNVIGGNTNLEIDIEKLKVF
;
A
#
# COMPACT_ATOMS: atom_id res chain seq x y z
N MET A 1 -8.12 2.71 24.67
CA MET A 1 -9.15 3.70 24.26
C MET A 1 -8.41 5.01 24.21
N ILE A 2 -7.97 5.43 23.02
CA ILE A 2 -7.20 6.67 22.86
C ILE A 2 -8.22 7.82 22.82
N ASP A 3 -7.99 8.85 23.62
CA ASP A 3 -8.90 9.98 23.77
C ASP A 3 -9.15 10.64 22.41
N LYS A 4 -10.41 10.64 21.99
CA LYS A 4 -10.88 11.27 20.75
C LYS A 4 -10.60 12.78 20.86
N LEU A 5 -9.65 13.29 20.08
CA LEU A 5 -9.27 14.71 20.06
C LEU A 5 -10.38 15.55 19.40
N SER A 6 -11.50 15.79 20.08
CA SER A 6 -12.68 16.55 19.59
C SER A 6 -13.37 15.98 18.33
N ASP A 7 -14.59 16.43 18.05
CA ASP A 7 -15.40 15.90 16.94
C ASP A 7 -14.91 16.26 15.53
N ASN A 8 -13.86 17.09 15.42
CA ASN A 8 -13.33 17.60 14.14
C ASN A 8 -11.86 17.22 13.88
N THR A 9 -11.28 16.29 14.62
CA THR A 9 -9.94 15.78 14.32
C THR A 9 -9.90 14.25 14.33
N ILE A 10 -8.84 13.69 13.75
CA ILE A 10 -8.55 12.26 13.74
C ILE A 10 -7.13 12.05 14.27
N ASN A 11 -6.92 10.92 14.95
CA ASN A 11 -5.59 10.36 15.17
C ASN A 11 -5.17 9.58 13.92
N LEU A 12 -3.86 9.40 13.69
CA LEU A 12 -3.41 8.58 12.57
C LEU A 12 -3.88 7.12 12.71
N ASP A 13 -3.95 6.59 13.93
CA ASP A 13 -4.49 5.26 14.24
C ASP A 13 -5.97 5.11 13.83
N ASP A 14 -6.72 6.19 13.66
CA ASP A 14 -8.09 6.11 13.14
C ASP A 14 -8.12 5.66 11.66
N LEU A 15 -7.00 5.80 10.94
CA LEU A 15 -6.85 5.34 9.56
C LEU A 15 -6.68 3.82 9.46
N ASP A 16 -6.31 3.14 10.54
CA ASP A 16 -6.10 1.68 10.59
C ASP A 16 -7.41 0.89 10.55
N GLN A 17 -8.55 1.59 10.59
CA GLN A 17 -9.88 0.98 10.53
C GLN A 17 -10.10 0.27 9.19
N HIS A 18 -10.11 -1.06 9.26
CA HIS A 18 -10.28 -1.92 8.10
C HIS A 18 -11.58 -1.65 7.31
N ASN A 19 -11.47 -1.69 5.98
CA ASN A 19 -12.53 -1.39 5.01
C ASN A 19 -13.05 0.06 4.99
N LYS A 20 -12.35 1.00 5.64
CA LYS A 20 -12.55 2.44 5.46
C LYS A 20 -11.68 2.95 4.33
N ILE A 21 -10.50 3.48 4.64
CA ILE A 21 -9.44 3.76 3.67
C ILE A 21 -8.49 2.56 3.63
N GLU A 22 -8.04 2.10 4.79
CA GLU A 22 -7.26 0.87 4.94
C GLU A 22 -7.98 -0.33 4.33
N HIS A 23 -7.21 -1.15 3.62
CA HIS A 23 -7.68 -2.33 2.91
C HIS A 23 -6.58 -3.40 2.79
N ASP A 24 -7.04 -4.65 2.61
CA ASP A 24 -6.19 -5.77 2.25
C ASP A 24 -5.44 -5.50 0.93
N VAL A 25 -4.42 -6.31 0.62
CA VAL A 25 -3.61 -6.15 -0.60
C VAL A 25 -2.79 -4.84 -0.59
N SER A 26 -2.48 -4.33 0.60
CA SER A 26 -1.54 -3.21 0.77
C SER A 26 -0.15 -3.55 0.22
N LEU A 27 0.57 -2.51 -0.25
CA LEU A 27 1.90 -2.66 -0.84
C LEU A 27 2.93 -3.17 0.17
N THR A 28 2.91 -2.64 1.40
CA THR A 28 3.95 -2.87 2.42
C THR A 28 3.41 -3.23 3.79
N ARG A 29 2.09 -3.39 3.94
CA ARG A 29 1.40 -3.80 5.18
C ARG A 29 0.70 -5.13 4.97
N LYS A 30 0.55 -5.93 6.03
CA LYS A 30 -0.20 -7.18 5.98
C LYS A 30 -1.70 -6.91 5.91
N ASP A 31 -2.44 -7.88 5.41
CA ASP A 31 -3.89 -7.86 5.43
C ASP A 31 -4.43 -7.89 6.87
N PHE A 32 -5.62 -7.34 7.07
CA PHE A 32 -6.25 -7.23 8.40
C PHE A 32 -6.40 -8.59 9.11
N TYR A 33 -6.63 -9.66 8.34
CA TYR A 33 -6.71 -11.03 8.85
C TYR A 33 -5.50 -11.45 9.68
N PHE A 34 -4.31 -10.94 9.38
CA PHE A 34 -3.07 -11.28 10.09
C PHE A 34 -2.82 -10.44 11.36
N GLY A 35 -3.72 -9.51 11.69
CA GLY A 35 -3.79 -8.80 12.97
C GLY A 35 -3.12 -7.43 13.02
N ASP A 36 -2.15 -7.14 12.16
CA ASP A 36 -1.47 -5.83 12.07
C ASP A 36 -1.45 -5.34 10.62
N ASN A 37 -2.31 -4.35 10.33
CA ASN A 37 -2.55 -3.80 9.00
C ASN A 37 -1.92 -2.40 8.78
N HIS A 38 -1.08 -1.92 9.70
CA HIS A 38 -0.53 -0.56 9.65
C HIS A 38 0.99 -0.52 9.82
N THR A 39 1.59 -1.48 10.53
CA THR A 39 3.05 -1.59 10.65
C THR A 39 3.68 -2.01 9.32
N ILE A 40 4.79 -1.36 8.96
CA ILE A 40 5.58 -1.75 7.77
C ILE A 40 6.08 -3.19 7.95
N ASP A 41 5.79 -4.03 6.96
CA ASP A 41 6.38 -5.35 6.83
C ASP A 41 7.61 -5.28 5.91
N PRO A 42 8.83 -5.59 6.42
CA PRO A 42 10.06 -5.53 5.63
C PRO A 42 10.07 -6.47 4.42
N GLU A 43 9.45 -7.64 4.49
CA GLU A 43 9.42 -8.59 3.38
C GLU A 43 8.55 -8.05 2.24
N LEU A 44 7.46 -7.34 2.57
CA LEU A 44 6.62 -6.67 1.57
C LEU A 44 7.31 -5.43 0.97
N VAL A 45 8.15 -4.73 1.73
CA VAL A 45 9.02 -3.67 1.17
C VAL A 45 10.02 -4.25 0.18
N ASP A 46 10.71 -5.33 0.54
CA ASP A 46 11.64 -6.01 -0.37
C ASP A 46 10.91 -6.51 -1.62
N LEU A 47 9.71 -7.08 -1.44
CA LEU A 47 8.86 -7.51 -2.57
C LEU A 47 8.49 -6.35 -3.51
N LEU A 48 8.22 -5.15 -2.98
CA LEU A 48 7.96 -3.95 -3.78
C LEU A 48 9.20 -3.54 -4.57
N LEU A 49 10.35 -3.44 -3.91
CA LEU A 49 11.58 -2.95 -4.52
C LEU A 49 12.10 -3.89 -5.63
N VAL A 50 11.92 -5.20 -5.51
CA VAL A 50 12.33 -6.16 -6.56
C VAL A 50 11.44 -6.11 -7.82
N GLN A 51 10.29 -5.40 -7.80
CA GLN A 51 9.49 -5.16 -9.00
C GLN A 51 10.00 -4.02 -9.89
N ASN A 52 11.17 -3.46 -9.57
CA ASN A 52 11.77 -2.39 -10.35
C ASN A 52 12.06 -2.81 -11.80
N ILE A 53 12.08 -1.82 -12.68
CA ILE A 53 12.50 -1.90 -14.07
C ILE A 53 13.64 -0.89 -14.20
N ASP A 54 14.83 -1.36 -14.52
CA ASP A 54 16.04 -0.54 -14.63
C ASP A 54 16.25 0.37 -13.40
N VAL A 55 16.23 -0.23 -12.20
CA VAL A 55 16.38 0.43 -10.89
C VAL A 55 15.33 1.50 -10.55
N LYS A 56 14.18 1.46 -11.22
CA LYS A 56 13.06 2.37 -10.96
C LYS A 56 11.73 1.64 -10.77
N ILE A 57 10.84 2.24 -10.00
CA ILE A 57 9.44 1.85 -9.86
C ILE A 57 8.59 2.77 -10.72
N ASN A 58 7.79 2.19 -11.61
CA ASN A 58 6.85 2.89 -12.46
C ASN A 58 5.46 2.23 -12.39
N LYS A 59 4.54 2.66 -13.26
CA LYS A 59 3.18 2.11 -13.31
C LYS A 59 3.16 0.60 -13.55
N GLU A 60 4.08 0.06 -14.36
CA GLU A 60 4.17 -1.37 -14.62
C GLU A 60 4.64 -2.13 -13.37
N SER A 61 5.65 -1.62 -12.66
CA SER A 61 6.10 -2.17 -11.37
C SER A 61 4.95 -2.26 -10.37
N PHE A 62 4.15 -1.20 -10.23
CA PHE A 62 2.98 -1.19 -9.34
C PHE A 62 1.91 -2.20 -9.78
N ALA A 63 1.62 -2.29 -11.09
CA ALA A 63 0.67 -3.29 -11.59
C ALA A 63 1.12 -4.73 -11.28
N LYS A 64 2.42 -5.02 -11.38
CA LYS A 64 2.99 -6.33 -11.02
C LYS A 64 2.79 -6.65 -9.55
N ILE A 65 3.18 -5.76 -8.63
CA ILE A 65 3.02 -6.04 -7.20
C ILE A 65 1.55 -6.13 -6.79
N HIS A 66 0.65 -5.31 -7.34
CA HIS A 66 -0.80 -5.44 -7.07
C HIS A 66 -1.31 -6.83 -7.42
N TRP A 67 -0.84 -7.40 -8.54
CA TRP A 67 -1.25 -8.74 -8.92
C TRP A 67 -0.67 -9.81 -7.99
N ILE A 68 0.61 -9.69 -7.62
CA ILE A 68 1.27 -10.59 -6.67
C ILE A 68 0.56 -10.56 -5.30
N ARG A 69 0.36 -9.36 -4.74
CA ARG A 69 -0.31 -9.16 -3.45
C ARG A 69 -1.73 -9.68 -3.49
N TYR A 70 -2.49 -9.43 -4.56
CA TYR A 70 -3.88 -9.90 -4.65
C TYR A 70 -3.96 -11.43 -4.69
N ASN A 71 -3.07 -12.10 -5.42
CA ASN A 71 -3.02 -13.58 -5.41
C ASN A 71 -2.63 -14.14 -4.05
N ASN A 72 -1.59 -13.59 -3.43
CA ASN A 72 -1.16 -14.00 -2.10
C ASN A 72 -2.31 -13.85 -1.08
N SER A 73 -2.98 -12.70 -1.09
CA SER A 73 -4.13 -12.45 -0.22
C SER A 73 -5.28 -13.40 -0.52
N LYS A 74 -5.57 -13.67 -1.81
CA LYS A 74 -6.61 -14.63 -2.20
C LYS A 74 -6.31 -16.07 -1.74
N GLU A 75 -5.04 -16.44 -1.66
CA GLU A 75 -4.61 -17.78 -1.23
C GLU A 75 -4.59 -17.92 0.29
N PHE A 76 -4.17 -16.89 1.02
CA PHE A 76 -3.86 -17.01 2.46
C PHE A 76 -4.80 -16.22 3.39
N ASN A 77 -5.58 -15.27 2.87
CA ASN A 77 -6.55 -14.50 3.66
C ASN A 77 -7.99 -15.01 3.39
N PRO A 78 -8.58 -15.82 4.30
CA PRO A 78 -9.91 -16.38 4.12
C PRO A 78 -11.04 -15.35 4.20
N ILE A 79 -10.75 -14.13 4.66
CA ILE A 79 -11.72 -13.02 4.78
C ILE A 79 -11.39 -11.86 3.85
N LEU A 80 -10.62 -12.11 2.78
CA LEU A 80 -10.15 -11.10 1.82
C LEU A 80 -11.26 -10.14 1.40
N SER A 81 -11.03 -8.85 1.60
CA SER A 81 -11.87 -7.75 1.12
C SER A 81 -11.14 -6.91 0.07
N TYR A 82 -11.38 -7.19 -1.20
CA TYR A 82 -10.73 -6.46 -2.31
C TYR A 82 -11.65 -6.22 -3.52
N ALA A 83 -12.71 -5.42 -3.29
CA ALA A 83 -13.71 -5.07 -4.30
C ALA A 83 -13.30 -3.82 -5.10
N ILE A 84 -14.24 -3.28 -5.90
CA ILE A 84 -13.99 -2.12 -6.78
C ILE A 84 -13.46 -0.91 -6.00
N LYS A 85 -14.01 -0.63 -4.81
CA LYS A 85 -13.56 0.48 -3.96
C LYS A 85 -12.09 0.33 -3.57
N GLN A 86 -11.69 -0.83 -3.03
CA GLN A 86 -10.32 -1.09 -2.60
C GLN A 86 -9.35 -1.07 -3.79
N LYS A 87 -9.74 -1.63 -4.94
CA LYS A 87 -8.92 -1.57 -6.17
C LYS A 87 -8.66 -0.13 -6.62
N LEU A 88 -9.65 0.76 -6.51
CA LEU A 88 -9.49 2.17 -6.85
C LEU A 88 -8.57 2.89 -5.87
N LEU A 89 -8.71 2.65 -4.56
CA LEU A 89 -7.83 3.23 -3.53
C LEU A 89 -6.38 2.78 -3.73
N SER A 90 -6.17 1.46 -3.81
CA SER A 90 -4.87 0.83 -3.99
C SER A 90 -4.13 1.30 -5.26
N ALA A 91 -4.85 1.41 -6.38
CA ALA A 91 -4.28 2.00 -7.60
C ALA A 91 -3.99 3.50 -7.44
N GLY A 92 -4.87 4.23 -6.74
CA GLY A 92 -4.72 5.66 -6.43
C GLY A 92 -3.48 5.93 -5.57
N GLU A 93 -3.20 5.11 -4.56
CA GLU A 93 -2.01 5.20 -3.71
C GLU A 93 -0.73 5.03 -4.53
N SER A 94 -0.69 4.08 -5.46
CA SER A 94 0.44 3.91 -6.39
C SER A 94 0.66 5.15 -7.25
N ILE A 95 -0.41 5.72 -7.80
CA ILE A 95 -0.33 6.97 -8.58
C ILE A 95 0.09 8.14 -7.68
N LEU A 96 -0.36 8.20 -6.43
CA LEU A 96 0.06 9.22 -5.47
C LEU A 96 1.58 9.16 -5.24
N LEU A 97 2.14 7.97 -5.02
CA LEU A 97 3.59 7.77 -4.90
C LEU A 97 4.34 8.24 -6.16
N LEU A 98 3.86 7.87 -7.36
CA LEU A 98 4.47 8.30 -8.61
C LEU A 98 4.44 9.82 -8.78
N ASN A 99 3.38 10.50 -8.34
CA ASN A 99 3.28 11.95 -8.44
C ASN A 99 4.13 12.67 -7.38
N VAL A 100 4.11 12.19 -6.13
CA VAL A 100 4.81 12.84 -5.01
C VAL A 100 6.32 12.63 -5.10
N ILE A 101 6.78 11.41 -5.40
CA ILE A 101 8.21 11.06 -5.41
C ILE A 101 8.77 11.12 -6.84
N GLY A 102 8.01 10.63 -7.82
CA GLY A 102 8.42 10.51 -9.22
C GLY A 102 7.99 11.68 -10.13
N GLY A 103 7.34 12.71 -9.59
CA GLY A 103 6.74 13.80 -10.38
C GLY A 103 7.74 14.55 -11.26
N ASN A 104 9.01 14.65 -10.83
CA ASN A 104 10.09 15.30 -11.57
C ASN A 104 10.89 14.35 -12.48
N THR A 105 10.53 13.07 -12.52
CA THR A 105 11.29 11.98 -13.17
C THR A 105 10.38 11.12 -14.03
N ASN A 106 9.49 11.77 -14.81
CA ASN A 106 8.57 11.09 -15.73
C ASN A 106 7.65 10.05 -15.06
N LEU A 107 7.23 10.29 -13.81
CA LEU A 107 6.44 9.35 -13.02
C LEU A 107 7.15 8.00 -12.82
N GLU A 108 8.46 8.06 -12.59
CA GLU A 108 9.30 6.93 -12.18
C GLU A 108 10.02 7.28 -10.89
N ILE A 109 10.17 6.31 -9.99
CA ILE A 109 10.78 6.50 -8.68
C ILE A 109 12.05 5.67 -8.60
N ASP A 110 13.20 6.28 -8.33
CA ASP A 110 14.44 5.55 -8.03
C ASP A 110 14.25 4.68 -6.78
N ILE A 111 14.67 3.40 -6.82
CA ILE A 111 14.47 2.47 -5.68
C ILE A 111 15.06 3.00 -4.36
N GLU A 112 16.18 3.72 -4.42
CA GLU A 112 16.82 4.32 -3.24
C GLU A 112 15.94 5.41 -2.60
N LYS A 113 15.18 6.16 -3.39
CA LYS A 113 14.23 7.15 -2.87
C LYS A 113 13.01 6.47 -2.26
N LEU A 114 12.49 5.45 -2.94
CA LEU A 114 11.32 4.72 -2.44
C LEU A 114 11.63 3.98 -1.14
N LYS A 115 12.85 3.45 -0.98
CA LYS A 115 13.28 2.74 0.24
C LYS A 115 13.27 3.63 1.50
N VAL A 116 13.43 4.94 1.34
CA VAL A 116 13.43 5.90 2.46
C VAL A 116 12.02 6.34 2.85
N PHE A 117 11.08 6.30 1.90
CA PHE A 117 9.70 6.74 2.08
C PHE A 117 8.83 5.64 2.70
#